data_AF-A0A8B5WG67-F1
#
_entry.id   AF-A0A8B5WG67-F1
#
_cell.length_a   1.000
_cell.length_b   1.000
_cell.length_c   1.000
_cell.angle_alpha   90.00
_cell.angle_beta   90.00
_cell.angle_gamma   90.00
#
_symmetry.space_group_name_H-M   'P 1'
#
loop_
_entity.id
_entity.type
_entity.pdbx_description
1 polymer ?
#
loop_
_entity_poly.entity_id
_entity_poly.type
_entity_poly.pdbx_seq_one_letter_code
_entity_poly.pdbx_strand_id
1 'polypeptide(L)'
;MNQVAENTVTLEPVSRTQREAREQLLSPLATRSADSRGRARAEAPDPYRTEFERDRDRVLHSKAFRRLKHKTQVFINPEGDHFVTRMSHTLQVTQVARAIAVALGLNEVLTEAICLAHDCGHTPFGHTGEAALSEYVEGREWLHSEQGVRIFEVLEPCNLSWEVLDGIRAHTWRVKPPPHTAEGWTCRFADRIAYLNHDLQDALRAGVIGVEDIPADIVEALGPVRGSSWINVMIEAVIGESCKRGRLAMDADIMLAMKHFREFMFERVYLRPEAEAQAARARGVIHQLVEHLLAHPDEIPDSYRIVEAEPLTQVLDYVAGMTDRYALNLHDRLFRPRGLV
;
A
#
# COMPACT_ATOMS: atom_id res chain seq x y z
N MET A 1 0.46 -39.19 -51.30
CA MET A 1 1.28 -38.14 -50.68
C MET A 1 0.35 -37.01 -50.27
N ASN A 2 -0.09 -36.99 -49.01
CA ASN A 2 -0.82 -35.85 -48.45
C ASN A 2 0.23 -34.87 -47.91
N GLN A 3 0.42 -33.74 -48.60
CA GLN A 3 1.10 -32.57 -48.05
C GLN A 3 0.19 -31.97 -46.98
N VAL A 4 0.57 -32.14 -45.73
CA VAL A 4 0.00 -31.36 -44.63
C VAL A 4 0.53 -29.94 -44.82
N ALA A 5 -0.33 -29.00 -45.19
CA ALA A 5 0.02 -27.59 -45.23
C ALA A 5 0.36 -27.15 -43.80
N GLU A 6 1.64 -26.86 -43.55
CA GLU A 6 2.06 -26.21 -42.31
C GLU A 6 1.42 -24.81 -42.29
N ASN A 7 0.38 -24.66 -41.49
CA ASN A 7 -0.24 -23.38 -41.21
C ASN A 7 0.74 -22.58 -40.34
N THR A 8 1.67 -21.86 -40.96
CA THR A 8 2.64 -21.04 -40.25
C THR A 8 1.91 -19.84 -39.66
N VAL A 9 1.65 -19.88 -38.35
CA VAL A 9 1.08 -18.74 -37.61
C VAL A 9 2.18 -17.69 -37.44
N THR A 10 2.02 -16.52 -38.05
CA THR A 10 2.91 -15.37 -37.83
C THR A 10 2.51 -14.64 -36.54
N LEU A 11 3.46 -14.44 -35.63
CA LEU A 11 3.27 -13.64 -34.42
C LEU A 11 3.59 -12.18 -34.69
N GLU A 12 2.61 -11.30 -34.56
CA GLU A 12 2.78 -9.85 -34.65
C GLU A 12 2.65 -9.21 -33.25
N PRO A 13 3.50 -8.23 -32.91
CA PRO A 13 3.41 -7.56 -31.63
C PRO A 13 2.17 -6.67 -31.56
N VAL A 14 1.46 -6.70 -30.43
CA VAL A 14 0.38 -5.75 -30.15
C VAL A 14 0.98 -4.41 -29.73
N SER A 15 0.82 -3.39 -30.57
CA SER A 15 1.34 -2.05 -30.33
C SER A 15 0.63 -1.34 -29.17
N ARG A 16 1.27 -0.30 -28.62
CA ARG A 16 0.68 0.55 -27.59
C ARG A 16 -0.69 1.09 -28.01
N THR A 17 -0.81 1.63 -29.22
CA THR A 17 -2.07 2.19 -29.74
C THR A 17 -3.17 1.13 -29.83
N GLN A 18 -2.84 -0.11 -30.20
CA GLN A 18 -3.81 -1.21 -30.20
C GLN A 18 -4.26 -1.59 -28.78
N ARG A 19 -3.37 -1.49 -27.77
CA ARG A 19 -3.74 -1.71 -26.36
C ARG A 19 -4.63 -0.59 -25.84
N GLU A 20 -4.26 0.66 -26.07
CA GLU A 20 -5.08 1.84 -25.72
C GLU A 20 -6.46 1.79 -26.40
N ALA A 21 -6.55 1.30 -27.64
CA ALA A 21 -7.82 1.10 -28.32
C ALA A 21 -8.72 0.06 -27.63
N ARG A 22 -8.15 -0.98 -26.98
CA ARG A 22 -8.94 -1.95 -26.20
C ARG A 22 -9.56 -1.33 -24.96
N GLU A 23 -8.95 -0.29 -24.40
CA GLU A 23 -9.49 0.45 -23.25
C GLU A 23 -10.81 1.18 -23.57
N GLN A 24 -11.17 1.32 -24.86
CA GLN A 24 -12.48 1.84 -25.26
C GLN A 24 -13.65 0.91 -24.88
N LEU A 25 -13.36 -0.37 -24.61
CA LEU A 25 -14.34 -1.35 -24.14
C LEU A 25 -14.56 -1.28 -22.62
N LEU A 26 -13.74 -0.51 -21.90
CA LEU A 26 -13.89 -0.32 -20.46
C LEU A 26 -15.12 0.53 -20.15
N SER A 27 -15.56 0.45 -18.89
CA SER A 27 -16.63 1.27 -18.33
C SER A 27 -16.37 2.76 -18.57
N PRO A 28 -17.42 3.59 -18.75
CA PRO A 28 -17.26 5.05 -18.79
C PRO A 28 -16.62 5.65 -17.53
N LEU A 29 -16.60 4.92 -16.42
CA LEU A 29 -15.92 5.33 -15.19
C LEU A 29 -14.41 5.05 -15.19
N ALA A 30 -13.92 4.22 -16.12
CA ALA A 30 -12.54 3.80 -16.17
C ALA A 30 -11.62 4.93 -16.65
N THR A 31 -10.45 5.03 -16.04
CA THR A 31 -9.42 5.96 -16.48
C THR A 31 -8.64 5.34 -17.62
N ARG A 32 -8.60 6.01 -18.78
CA ARG A 32 -7.90 5.50 -19.97
C ARG A 32 -6.47 6.01 -20.01
N SER A 33 -5.55 5.15 -20.44
CA SER A 33 -4.13 5.48 -20.61
C SER A 33 -3.94 6.60 -21.65
N ALA A 34 -4.75 6.58 -22.72
CA ALA A 34 -4.72 7.61 -23.76
C ALA A 34 -5.16 9.00 -23.28
N ASP A 35 -5.97 9.05 -22.22
CA ASP A 35 -6.49 10.29 -21.62
C ASP A 35 -5.71 10.73 -20.37
N SER A 36 -4.55 10.11 -20.11
CA SER A 36 -3.71 10.44 -18.95
C SER A 36 -3.29 11.92 -18.99
N ARG A 37 -3.24 12.55 -17.82
CA ARG A 37 -2.67 13.89 -17.62
C ARG A 37 -1.15 13.91 -17.81
N GLY A 38 -0.54 12.75 -18.00
CA GLY A 38 0.87 12.57 -18.29
C GLY A 38 1.75 12.58 -17.05
N ARG A 39 3.01 12.91 -17.27
CA ARG A 39 4.12 12.79 -16.30
C ARG A 39 4.75 14.15 -16.08
N ALA A 40 5.40 14.34 -14.92
CA ALA A 40 6.08 15.59 -14.60
C ALA A 40 7.20 15.94 -15.62
N ARG A 41 7.95 14.93 -16.07
CA ARG A 41 8.91 15.07 -17.16
C ARG A 41 8.41 14.37 -18.42
N ALA A 42 8.39 15.11 -19.52
CA ALA A 42 8.06 14.56 -20.83
C ALA A 42 9.07 13.47 -21.23
N GLU A 43 8.55 12.37 -21.76
CA GLU A 43 9.32 11.23 -22.24
C GLU A 43 8.63 10.64 -23.48
N ALA A 44 9.43 10.02 -24.35
CA ALA A 44 8.87 9.35 -25.52
C ALA A 44 7.94 8.20 -25.09
N PRO A 45 6.78 8.04 -25.77
CA PRO A 45 5.92 6.86 -25.62
C PRO A 45 6.68 5.56 -25.84
N ASP A 46 6.42 4.56 -25.00
CA ASP A 46 6.86 3.19 -25.28
C ASP A 46 6.08 2.61 -26.48
N PRO A 47 6.73 1.89 -27.42
CA PRO A 47 6.05 1.37 -28.61
C PRO A 47 4.99 0.28 -28.31
N TYR A 48 5.06 -0.36 -27.13
CA TYR A 48 4.20 -1.49 -26.79
C TYR A 48 3.39 -1.28 -25.52
N ARG A 49 3.96 -0.63 -24.51
CA ARG A 49 3.33 -0.46 -23.19
C ARG A 49 2.56 0.86 -23.08
N THR A 50 1.38 0.78 -22.49
CA THR A 50 0.58 1.94 -22.05
C THR A 50 1.28 2.71 -20.93
N GLU A 51 0.79 3.93 -20.63
CA GLU A 51 1.35 4.73 -19.53
C GLU A 51 1.31 4.00 -18.19
N PHE A 52 0.19 3.35 -17.87
CA PHE A 52 0.01 2.67 -16.59
C PHE A 52 0.80 1.36 -16.50
N GLU A 53 1.01 0.64 -17.61
CA GLU A 53 1.90 -0.53 -17.65
C GLU A 53 3.34 -0.12 -17.32
N ARG A 54 3.81 1.02 -17.85
CA ARG A 54 5.15 1.54 -17.54
C ARG A 54 5.26 1.92 -16.06
N ASP A 55 4.22 2.51 -15.47
CA ASP A 55 4.22 2.89 -14.06
C ASP A 55 4.30 1.69 -13.14
N ARG A 56 3.43 0.70 -13.38
CA ARG A 56 3.47 -0.57 -12.65
C ARG A 56 4.86 -1.19 -12.69
N ASP A 57 5.47 -1.27 -13.86
CA ASP A 57 6.78 -1.87 -14.03
C ASP A 57 7.86 -1.08 -13.26
N ARG A 58 7.81 0.26 -13.27
CA ARG A 58 8.75 1.11 -12.52
C ARG A 58 8.60 0.95 -11.01
N VAL A 59 7.37 0.94 -10.51
CA VAL A 59 7.07 0.71 -9.09
C VAL A 59 7.62 -0.64 -8.65
N LEU A 60 7.33 -1.69 -9.40
CA LEU A 60 7.75 -3.07 -9.09
C LEU A 60 9.29 -3.20 -8.99
N HIS A 61 10.03 -2.45 -9.81
CA HIS A 61 11.49 -2.46 -9.81
C HIS A 61 12.13 -1.43 -8.86
N SER A 62 11.35 -0.61 -8.16
CA SER A 62 11.88 0.37 -7.20
C SER A 62 12.56 -0.30 -5.99
N LYS A 63 13.44 0.43 -5.29
CA LYS A 63 13.99 -0.07 -4.02
C LYS A 63 12.92 0.03 -2.93
N ALA A 64 12.09 1.08 -2.96
CA ALA A 64 10.96 1.26 -2.04
C ALA A 64 10.04 0.03 -2.00
N PHE A 65 9.59 -0.47 -3.16
CA PHE A 65 8.77 -1.68 -3.23
C PHE A 65 9.49 -2.92 -2.67
N ARG A 66 10.77 -3.10 -3.01
CA ARG A 66 11.59 -4.21 -2.48
C ARG A 66 11.73 -4.18 -0.96
N ARG A 67 11.77 -2.99 -0.34
CA ARG A 67 11.86 -2.84 1.12
C ARG A 67 10.60 -3.32 1.84
N LEU A 68 9.43 -3.35 1.20
CA LEU A 68 8.17 -3.82 1.80
C LEU A 68 8.27 -5.28 2.31
N LYS A 69 9.16 -6.10 1.71
CA LYS A 69 9.44 -7.46 2.18
C LYS A 69 9.98 -7.50 3.62
N HIS A 70 10.60 -6.41 4.06
CA HIS A 70 11.30 -6.32 5.34
C HIS A 70 10.66 -5.26 6.26
N LYS A 71 9.40 -4.90 6.01
CA LYS A 71 8.57 -4.08 6.89
C LYS A 71 7.41 -4.92 7.39
N THR A 72 7.21 -4.94 8.71
CA THR A 72 6.11 -5.65 9.37
C THR A 72 4.78 -4.99 9.02
N GLN A 73 3.77 -5.83 8.78
CA GLN A 73 2.37 -5.42 8.81
C GLN A 73 1.84 -5.74 10.22
N VAL A 74 1.42 -4.71 10.96
CA VAL A 74 0.81 -4.78 12.30
C VAL A 74 1.68 -5.36 13.44
N PHE A 75 2.15 -6.60 13.34
CA PHE A 75 2.85 -7.27 14.43
C PHE A 75 4.34 -6.95 14.38
N ILE A 76 4.84 -6.21 15.37
CA ILE A 76 6.26 -6.06 15.60
C ILE A 76 6.71 -7.41 16.23
N ASN A 77 7.62 -8.14 15.58
CA ASN A 77 7.96 -9.58 15.73
C ASN A 77 8.52 -10.02 17.14
N PRO A 78 8.91 -11.30 17.48
CA PRO A 78 9.25 -12.48 16.63
C PRO A 78 9.21 -13.93 17.21
N GLU A 79 8.38 -14.87 16.72
CA GLU A 79 8.70 -16.34 16.74
C GLU A 79 8.02 -17.19 15.63
N GLY A 80 7.08 -16.64 14.84
CA GLY A 80 6.36 -17.39 13.80
C GLY A 80 6.79 -17.03 12.37
N ASP A 81 6.92 -18.03 11.48
CA ASP A 81 7.35 -17.87 10.07
C ASP A 81 6.22 -17.42 9.11
N HIS A 82 5.05 -17.07 9.65
CA HIS A 82 3.82 -16.86 8.85
C HIS A 82 3.17 -15.48 9.04
N PHE A 83 3.83 -14.52 9.67
CA PHE A 83 3.28 -13.17 9.82
C PHE A 83 3.34 -12.38 8.51
N VAL A 84 2.28 -11.60 8.25
CA VAL A 84 2.17 -10.76 7.06
C VAL A 84 3.23 -9.65 7.08
N THR A 85 4.00 -9.56 6.01
CA THR A 85 4.82 -8.38 5.68
C THR A 85 3.98 -7.36 4.91
N ARG A 86 4.44 -6.11 4.84
CA ARG A 86 3.80 -5.11 3.96
C ARG A 86 3.73 -5.54 2.51
N MET A 87 4.73 -6.30 2.04
CA MET A 87 4.71 -6.85 0.68
C MET A 87 3.55 -7.84 0.49
N SER A 88 3.34 -8.77 1.42
CA SER A 88 2.20 -9.69 1.34
C SER A 88 0.86 -8.97 1.46
N HIS A 89 0.72 -7.96 2.33
CA HIS A 89 -0.46 -7.09 2.39
C HIS A 89 -0.70 -6.42 1.03
N THR A 90 0.32 -5.76 0.49
CA THR A 90 0.26 -5.08 -0.81
C THR A 90 -0.18 -6.01 -1.95
N LEU A 91 0.29 -7.27 -1.97
CA LEU A 91 -0.14 -8.27 -2.94
C LEU A 91 -1.60 -8.69 -2.76
N GLN A 92 -2.07 -8.84 -1.50
CA GLN A 92 -3.48 -9.13 -1.21
C GLN A 92 -4.39 -7.96 -1.61
N VAL A 93 -4.02 -6.72 -1.26
CA VAL A 93 -4.72 -5.51 -1.71
C VAL A 93 -4.81 -5.46 -3.23
N THR A 94 -3.70 -5.72 -3.91
CA THR A 94 -3.64 -5.71 -5.38
C THR A 94 -4.59 -6.77 -5.96
N GLN A 95 -4.64 -7.97 -5.39
CA GLN A 95 -5.56 -9.02 -5.86
C GLN A 95 -7.02 -8.63 -5.66
N VAL A 96 -7.40 -8.12 -4.48
CA VAL A 96 -8.77 -7.66 -4.18
C VAL A 96 -9.17 -6.50 -5.10
N ALA A 97 -8.27 -5.53 -5.27
CA ALA A 97 -8.51 -4.36 -6.11
C ALA A 97 -8.71 -4.74 -7.58
N ARG A 98 -7.89 -5.65 -8.10
CA ARG A 98 -8.03 -6.17 -9.47
C ARG A 98 -9.35 -6.91 -9.66
N ALA A 99 -9.78 -7.72 -8.69
CA ALA A 99 -11.07 -8.39 -8.75
C ALA A 99 -12.24 -7.40 -8.88
N ILE A 100 -12.24 -6.33 -8.07
CA ILE A 100 -13.24 -5.25 -8.15
C ILE A 100 -13.14 -4.51 -9.48
N ALA A 101 -11.93 -4.11 -9.89
CA ALA A 101 -11.70 -3.34 -11.10
C ALA A 101 -12.15 -4.08 -12.37
N VAL A 102 -11.76 -5.35 -12.51
CA VAL A 102 -12.15 -6.17 -13.67
C VAL A 102 -13.67 -6.38 -13.70
N ALA A 103 -14.31 -6.66 -12.56
CA ALA A 103 -15.76 -6.86 -12.50
C ALA A 103 -16.55 -5.59 -12.86
N LEU A 104 -16.02 -4.41 -12.54
CA LEU A 104 -16.63 -3.11 -12.86
C LEU A 104 -16.17 -2.52 -14.21
N GLY A 105 -15.31 -3.24 -14.94
CA GLY A 105 -14.74 -2.78 -16.21
C GLY A 105 -13.86 -1.53 -16.06
N LEU A 106 -13.14 -1.37 -14.95
CA LEU A 106 -12.17 -0.30 -14.72
C LEU A 106 -10.80 -0.65 -15.30
N ASN A 107 -9.86 0.29 -15.30
CA ASN A 107 -8.50 0.04 -15.76
C ASN A 107 -7.73 -0.81 -14.73
N GLU A 108 -7.62 -2.10 -15.03
CA GLU A 108 -6.93 -3.07 -14.17
C GLU A 108 -5.47 -2.70 -13.92
N VAL A 109 -4.76 -2.21 -14.94
CA VAL A 109 -3.33 -1.90 -14.84
C VAL A 109 -3.08 -0.65 -13.99
N LEU A 110 -3.91 0.39 -14.15
CA LEU A 110 -3.84 1.56 -13.26
C LEU A 110 -4.12 1.17 -11.82
N THR A 111 -5.15 0.33 -11.60
CA THR A 111 -5.49 -0.18 -10.26
C THR A 111 -4.31 -0.94 -9.65
N GLU A 112 -3.68 -1.82 -10.42
CA GLU A 112 -2.49 -2.59 -10.02
C GLU A 112 -1.30 -1.67 -9.69
N ALA A 113 -1.01 -0.67 -10.54
CA ALA A 113 0.09 0.27 -10.31
C ALA A 113 -0.09 1.06 -9.00
N ILE A 114 -1.30 1.58 -8.74
CA ILE A 114 -1.63 2.28 -7.49
C ILE A 114 -1.46 1.35 -6.29
N CYS A 115 -2.04 0.15 -6.35
CA CYS A 115 -2.01 -0.80 -5.24
C CYS A 115 -0.60 -1.29 -4.93
N LEU A 116 0.27 -1.52 -5.92
CA LEU A 116 1.66 -1.89 -5.67
C LEU A 116 2.45 -0.76 -4.99
N ALA A 117 2.06 0.49 -5.20
CA ALA A 117 2.78 1.65 -4.71
C ALA A 117 2.27 2.24 -3.39
N HIS A 118 1.00 1.99 -3.01
CA HIS A 118 0.31 2.71 -1.93
C HIS A 118 1.07 2.70 -0.59
N ASP A 119 1.72 1.57 -0.29
CA ASP A 119 2.38 1.31 0.98
C ASP A 119 3.88 1.60 0.99
N CYS A 120 4.46 2.00 -0.15
CA CYS A 120 5.90 2.24 -0.30
C CYS A 120 6.45 3.32 0.65
N GLY A 121 5.60 4.24 1.10
CA GLY A 121 5.97 5.34 2.00
C GLY A 121 5.89 5.04 3.49
N HIS A 122 5.50 3.83 3.90
CA HIS A 122 5.41 3.51 5.32
C HIS A 122 6.78 3.53 6.00
N THR A 123 6.81 3.99 7.24
CA THR A 123 8.02 3.97 8.09
C THR A 123 8.35 2.54 8.55
N PRO A 124 9.56 2.32 9.10
CA PRO A 124 9.78 1.17 9.97
C PRO A 124 8.72 1.09 11.07
N PHE A 125 8.37 -0.11 11.51
CA PHE A 125 7.40 -0.36 12.58
C PHE A 125 5.97 0.16 12.28
N GLY A 126 5.65 0.43 11.01
CA GLY A 126 4.31 0.83 10.56
C GLY A 126 3.78 2.07 11.27
N HIS A 127 2.52 2.04 11.71
CA HIS A 127 1.85 3.20 12.32
C HIS A 127 2.56 3.74 13.56
N THR A 128 3.29 2.90 14.30
CA THR A 128 4.11 3.37 15.43
C THR A 128 5.23 4.27 14.95
N GLY A 129 5.88 3.94 13.84
CA GLY A 129 6.90 4.81 13.24
C GLY A 129 6.30 6.11 12.71
N GLU A 130 5.12 6.08 12.10
CA GLU A 130 4.43 7.30 11.66
C GLU A 130 4.06 8.20 12.83
N ALA A 131 3.53 7.63 13.92
CA ALA A 131 3.21 8.37 15.12
C ALA A 131 4.46 9.04 15.71
N ALA A 132 5.60 8.32 15.74
CA ALA A 132 6.88 8.87 16.17
C ALA A 132 7.38 9.99 15.25
N LEU A 133 7.33 9.82 13.92
CA LEU A 133 7.75 10.87 12.99
C LEU A 133 6.81 12.09 12.99
N SER A 134 5.53 11.91 13.33
CA SER A 134 4.56 13.00 13.43
C SER A 134 4.97 14.05 14.48
N GLU A 135 5.74 13.66 15.50
CA GLU A 135 6.24 14.59 16.53
C GLU A 135 7.28 15.58 15.99
N TYR A 136 7.84 15.31 14.82
CA TYR A 136 8.81 16.17 14.14
C TYR A 136 8.18 17.01 13.03
N VAL A 137 6.88 16.90 12.78
CA VAL A 137 6.17 17.67 11.75
C VAL A 137 5.20 18.64 12.41
N GLU A 138 5.40 19.94 12.20
CA GLU A 138 4.59 20.97 12.85
C GLU A 138 3.15 21.00 12.30
N GLY A 139 2.18 20.99 13.24
CA GLY A 139 0.76 21.27 12.94
C GLY A 139 0.04 20.19 12.13
N ARG A 140 0.67 19.04 11.88
CA ARG A 140 0.09 17.93 11.11
C ARG A 140 0.75 16.60 11.46
N GLU A 141 0.10 15.52 11.07
CA GLU A 141 0.68 14.18 11.19
C GLU A 141 1.57 13.84 9.99
N TRP A 142 2.51 12.92 10.21
CA TRP A 142 3.23 12.24 9.15
C TRP A 142 2.30 11.25 8.44
N LEU A 143 2.23 11.34 7.11
CA LEU A 143 1.39 10.46 6.30
C LEU A 143 2.26 9.63 5.36
N HIS A 144 2.18 8.30 5.49
CA HIS A 144 2.89 7.39 4.58
C HIS A 144 2.48 7.59 3.11
N SER A 145 1.24 8.02 2.85
CA SER A 145 0.75 8.27 1.49
C SER A 145 1.43 9.47 0.84
N GLU A 146 1.74 10.52 1.62
CA GLU A 146 2.54 11.66 1.14
C GLU A 146 3.99 11.26 0.93
N GLN A 147 4.54 10.48 1.87
CA GLN A 147 5.91 9.96 1.73
C GLN A 147 6.03 9.05 0.51
N GLY A 148 5.00 8.26 0.18
CA GLY A 148 4.96 7.43 -1.01
C GLY A 148 5.08 8.24 -2.30
N VAL A 149 4.36 9.36 -2.38
CA VAL A 149 4.49 10.32 -3.50
C VAL A 149 5.89 10.91 -3.53
N ARG A 150 6.39 11.41 -2.39
CA ARG A 150 7.74 11.98 -2.26
C ARG A 150 8.85 11.02 -2.67
N ILE A 151 8.69 9.73 -2.37
CA ILE A 151 9.62 8.68 -2.81
C ILE A 151 9.67 8.64 -4.33
N PHE A 152 8.54 8.57 -5.02
CA PHE A 152 8.53 8.39 -6.48
C PHE A 152 8.75 9.68 -7.28
N GLU A 153 8.62 10.85 -6.65
CA GLU A 153 8.90 12.14 -7.29
C GLU A 153 10.33 12.63 -7.01
N VAL A 154 10.87 12.39 -5.81
CA VAL A 154 12.09 13.06 -5.34
C VAL A 154 13.20 12.07 -4.97
N LEU A 155 12.93 11.07 -4.12
CA LEU A 155 13.99 10.20 -3.55
C LEU A 155 14.43 9.08 -4.52
N GLU A 156 13.48 8.49 -5.22
CA GLU A 156 13.65 7.44 -6.22
C GLU A 156 12.82 7.82 -7.46
N PRO A 157 13.19 8.91 -8.17
CA PRO A 157 12.34 9.53 -9.18
C PRO A 157 12.02 8.56 -10.32
N CYS A 158 10.80 8.04 -10.31
CA CYS A 158 10.29 7.10 -11.30
C CYS A 158 9.49 7.80 -12.40
N ASN A 159 9.26 9.11 -12.29
CA ASN A 159 8.49 9.90 -13.26
C ASN A 159 7.13 9.26 -13.58
N LEU A 160 6.40 8.80 -12.55
CA LEU A 160 5.10 8.12 -12.70
C LEU A 160 4.04 9.08 -13.28
N SER A 161 2.95 8.52 -13.80
CA SER A 161 1.81 9.32 -14.25
C SER A 161 1.11 9.98 -13.07
N TRP A 162 0.43 11.09 -13.34
CA TRP A 162 -0.34 11.82 -12.34
C TRP A 162 -1.40 10.95 -11.67
N GLU A 163 -2.05 10.05 -12.42
CA GLU A 163 -3.11 9.17 -11.93
C GLU A 163 -2.60 8.20 -10.85
N VAL A 164 -1.41 7.64 -11.06
CA VAL A 164 -0.77 6.75 -10.08
C VAL A 164 -0.38 7.53 -8.83
N LEU A 165 0.22 8.70 -8.99
CA LEU A 165 0.61 9.55 -7.87
C LEU A 165 -0.60 10.04 -7.05
N ASP A 166 -1.71 10.42 -7.69
CA ASP A 166 -2.95 10.79 -6.99
C ASP A 166 -3.57 9.60 -6.25
N GLY A 167 -3.54 8.40 -6.87
CA GLY A 167 -3.93 7.16 -6.23
C GLY A 167 -3.13 6.87 -4.96
N ILE A 168 -1.79 6.96 -5.03
CA ILE A 168 -0.90 6.79 -3.87
C ILE A 168 -1.20 7.85 -2.81
N ARG A 169 -1.26 9.13 -3.18
CA ARG A 169 -1.50 10.25 -2.26
C ARG A 169 -2.77 10.05 -1.43
N ALA A 170 -3.84 9.61 -2.10
CA ALA A 170 -5.19 9.68 -1.56
C ALA A 170 -5.80 8.33 -1.23
N HIS A 171 -5.09 7.20 -1.33
CA HIS A 171 -5.66 5.89 -0.99
C HIS A 171 -6.10 5.79 0.49
N THR A 172 -5.57 6.60 1.40
CA THR A 172 -6.01 6.58 2.80
C THR A 172 -7.33 7.33 2.96
N TRP A 173 -8.25 6.80 3.77
CA TRP A 173 -9.57 7.40 4.01
C TRP A 173 -9.52 8.76 4.73
N ARG A 174 -8.38 9.09 5.32
CA ARG A 174 -8.13 10.33 6.08
C ARG A 174 -7.80 11.50 5.16
N VAL A 175 -7.24 11.24 3.98
CA VAL A 175 -6.82 12.28 3.04
C VAL A 175 -8.02 12.85 2.28
N LYS A 176 -8.05 14.18 2.20
CA LYS A 176 -9.01 14.99 1.43
C LYS A 176 -8.24 15.94 0.49
N PRO A 177 -8.71 16.16 -0.75
CA PRO A 177 -9.81 15.44 -1.41
C PRO A 177 -9.47 13.96 -1.66
N PRO A 178 -10.49 13.09 -1.83
CA PRO A 178 -10.29 11.68 -2.17
C PRO A 178 -9.60 11.50 -3.54
N PRO A 179 -9.21 10.27 -3.92
CA PRO A 179 -8.69 9.99 -5.25
C PRO A 179 -9.65 10.46 -6.34
N HIS A 180 -9.10 10.91 -7.46
CA HIS A 180 -9.88 11.38 -8.60
C HIS A 180 -10.38 10.23 -9.47
N THR A 181 -9.61 9.15 -9.55
CA THR A 181 -9.90 8.00 -10.42
C THR A 181 -10.73 6.95 -9.70
N ALA A 182 -11.58 6.24 -10.45
CA ALA A 182 -12.33 5.09 -9.97
C ALA A 182 -11.38 3.98 -9.45
N GLU A 183 -10.22 3.83 -10.10
CA GLU A 183 -9.14 2.92 -9.73
C GLU A 183 -8.51 3.29 -8.38
N GLY A 184 -8.31 4.58 -8.10
CA GLY A 184 -7.87 5.06 -6.78
C GLY A 184 -8.90 4.81 -5.68
N TRP A 185 -10.20 4.97 -5.97
CA TRP A 185 -11.27 4.56 -5.06
C TRP A 185 -11.31 3.05 -4.84
N THR A 186 -10.99 2.27 -5.86
CA THR A 186 -10.91 0.80 -5.77
C THR A 186 -9.80 0.39 -4.81
N CYS A 187 -8.61 1.01 -4.91
CA CYS A 187 -7.52 0.81 -3.95
C CYS A 187 -7.97 1.12 -2.50
N ARG A 188 -8.71 2.22 -2.28
CA ARG A 188 -9.28 2.59 -0.97
C ARG A 188 -10.11 1.50 -0.32
N PHE A 189 -10.99 0.87 -1.09
CA PHE A 189 -11.82 -0.23 -0.60
C PHE A 189 -10.99 -1.49 -0.40
N ALA A 190 -10.16 -1.84 -1.38
CA ALA A 190 -9.35 -3.05 -1.35
C ALA A 190 -8.36 -3.08 -0.18
N ASP A 191 -7.71 -1.96 0.13
CA ASP A 191 -6.83 -1.82 1.29
C ASP A 191 -7.56 -2.18 2.59
N ARG A 192 -8.74 -1.59 2.79
CA ARG A 192 -9.58 -1.88 3.97
C ARG A 192 -10.08 -3.31 4.04
N ILE A 193 -10.49 -3.88 2.91
CA ILE A 193 -10.94 -5.27 2.83
C ILE A 193 -9.78 -6.21 3.18
N ALA A 194 -8.60 -5.99 2.61
CA ALA A 194 -7.46 -6.87 2.82
C ALA A 194 -7.00 -6.87 4.29
N TYR A 195 -6.74 -5.70 4.89
CA TYR A 195 -6.20 -5.66 6.25
C TYR A 195 -7.14 -6.21 7.31
N LEU A 196 -8.44 -5.90 7.22
CA LEU A 196 -9.41 -6.45 8.17
C LEU A 196 -9.42 -7.98 8.16
N ASN A 197 -9.26 -8.60 6.99
CA ASN A 197 -9.34 -10.05 6.87
C ASN A 197 -8.05 -10.77 7.26
N HIS A 198 -6.87 -10.34 6.79
CA HIS A 198 -5.65 -11.04 7.18
C HIS A 198 -5.25 -10.76 8.64
N ASP A 199 -5.53 -9.57 9.18
CA ASP A 199 -5.27 -9.30 10.60
C ASP A 199 -6.19 -10.15 11.49
N LEU A 200 -7.46 -10.35 11.10
CA LEU A 200 -8.34 -11.28 11.80
C LEU A 200 -7.81 -12.72 11.72
N GLN A 201 -7.36 -13.16 10.55
CA GLN A 201 -6.78 -14.49 10.40
C GLN A 201 -5.54 -14.69 11.26
N ASP A 202 -4.64 -13.71 11.31
CA ASP A 202 -3.43 -13.77 12.12
C ASP A 202 -3.76 -13.72 13.61
N ALA A 203 -4.75 -12.90 14.03
CA ALA A 203 -5.21 -12.84 15.41
C ALA A 203 -5.87 -14.15 15.87
N LEU A 204 -6.71 -14.77 15.02
CA LEU A 204 -7.30 -16.09 15.27
C LEU A 204 -6.21 -17.19 15.33
N ARG A 205 -5.26 -17.18 14.39
CA ARG A 205 -4.17 -18.17 14.33
C ARG A 205 -3.26 -18.07 15.56
N ALA A 206 -2.98 -16.86 16.01
CA ALA A 206 -2.18 -16.60 17.20
C ALA A 206 -2.96 -16.81 18.52
N GLY A 207 -4.26 -17.13 18.45
CA GLY A 207 -5.11 -17.33 19.64
C GLY A 207 -5.33 -16.05 20.45
N VAL A 208 -5.19 -14.88 19.82
CA VAL A 208 -5.43 -13.58 20.47
C VAL A 208 -6.92 -13.34 20.70
N ILE A 209 -7.74 -13.82 19.77
CA ILE A 209 -9.20 -13.82 19.83
C ILE A 209 -9.73 -15.16 19.31
N GLY A 210 -10.92 -15.56 19.77
CA GLY A 210 -11.70 -16.67 19.24
C GLY A 210 -12.74 -16.21 18.20
N VAL A 211 -13.35 -17.15 17.48
CA VAL A 211 -14.44 -16.85 16.53
C VAL A 211 -15.70 -16.38 17.29
N GLU A 212 -15.87 -16.89 18.49
CA GLU A 212 -16.91 -16.54 19.45
C GLU A 212 -16.76 -15.12 20.04
N ASP A 213 -15.57 -14.53 19.97
CA ASP A 213 -15.34 -13.15 20.42
C ASP A 213 -15.88 -12.12 19.40
N ILE A 214 -16.14 -12.55 18.16
CA ILE A 214 -16.56 -11.66 17.08
C ILE A 214 -17.99 -11.16 17.36
N PRO A 215 -18.23 -9.83 17.36
CA PRO A 215 -19.56 -9.27 17.56
C PRO A 215 -20.62 -9.86 16.62
N ALA A 216 -21.79 -10.18 17.20
CA ALA A 216 -22.86 -10.88 16.50
C ALA A 216 -23.42 -10.09 15.30
N ASP A 217 -23.44 -8.75 15.39
CA ASP A 217 -23.91 -7.87 14.31
C ASP A 217 -22.97 -7.89 13.08
N ILE A 218 -21.66 -8.04 13.30
CA ILE A 218 -20.69 -8.24 12.22
C ILE A 218 -20.97 -9.58 11.51
N VAL A 219 -21.21 -10.64 12.28
CA VAL A 219 -21.53 -11.97 11.74
C VAL A 219 -22.89 -11.98 11.03
N GLU A 220 -23.87 -11.24 11.53
CA GLU A 220 -25.18 -11.08 10.89
C GLU A 220 -25.05 -10.40 9.52
N ALA A 221 -24.26 -9.32 9.43
CA ALA A 221 -24.07 -8.57 8.20
C ALA A 221 -23.15 -9.28 7.18
N LEU A 222 -22.05 -9.88 7.63
CA LEU A 222 -21.04 -10.48 6.76
C LEU A 222 -21.23 -12.00 6.56
N GLY A 223 -22.14 -12.61 7.31
CA GLY A 223 -22.36 -14.05 7.34
C GLY A 223 -21.37 -14.80 8.24
N PRO A 224 -21.56 -16.12 8.42
CA PRO A 224 -20.65 -16.94 9.22
C PRO A 224 -19.25 -16.94 8.61
N VAL A 225 -18.24 -17.01 9.47
CA VAL A 225 -16.83 -17.12 9.06
C VAL A 225 -16.60 -18.47 8.37
N ARG A 226 -16.84 -18.54 7.06
CA ARG A 226 -16.60 -19.73 6.23
C ARG A 226 -15.23 -19.63 5.57
N GLY A 227 -14.33 -20.57 5.86
CA GLY A 227 -12.97 -20.52 5.31
C GLY A 227 -12.12 -19.33 5.77
N SER A 228 -12.49 -18.73 6.91
CA SER A 228 -11.74 -17.66 7.59
C SER A 228 -11.66 -16.31 6.86
N SER A 229 -12.59 -15.98 5.95
CA SER A 229 -12.56 -14.68 5.26
C SER A 229 -13.93 -14.18 4.81
N TRP A 230 -14.15 -12.88 4.92
CA TRP A 230 -15.28 -12.13 4.37
C TRP A 230 -14.92 -11.32 3.13
N ILE A 231 -13.74 -11.55 2.54
CA ILE A 231 -13.25 -10.82 1.35
C ILE A 231 -14.30 -10.84 0.23
N ASN A 232 -14.87 -12.00 -0.10
CA ASN A 232 -15.84 -12.11 -1.20
C ASN A 232 -17.12 -11.30 -0.91
N VAL A 233 -17.64 -11.36 0.31
CA VAL A 233 -18.84 -10.60 0.72
C VAL A 233 -18.58 -9.09 0.58
N MET A 234 -17.42 -8.62 1.02
CA MET A 234 -17.06 -7.22 0.91
C MET A 234 -16.80 -6.78 -0.55
N ILE A 235 -16.19 -7.63 -1.38
CA ILE A 235 -16.01 -7.39 -2.82
C ILE A 235 -17.38 -7.26 -3.52
N GLU A 236 -18.28 -8.21 -3.27
CA GLU A 236 -19.64 -8.22 -3.84
C GLU A 236 -20.43 -6.98 -3.40
N ALA A 237 -20.28 -6.54 -2.15
CA ALA A 237 -20.89 -5.33 -1.64
C ALA A 237 -20.40 -4.05 -2.35
N VAL A 238 -19.11 -3.98 -2.70
CA VAL A 238 -18.57 -2.86 -3.50
C VAL A 238 -19.13 -2.92 -4.92
N ILE A 239 -19.05 -4.07 -5.58
CA ILE A 239 -19.49 -4.23 -6.97
C ILE A 239 -20.98 -3.93 -7.10
N GLY A 240 -21.80 -4.58 -6.27
CA GLY A 240 -23.25 -4.46 -6.29
C GLY A 240 -23.72 -3.02 -6.07
N GLU A 241 -23.18 -2.35 -5.06
CA GLU A 241 -23.56 -0.96 -4.79
C GLU A 241 -23.03 0.00 -5.86
N SER A 242 -21.83 -0.26 -6.40
CA SER A 242 -21.27 0.56 -7.48
C SER A 242 -22.12 0.49 -8.75
N CYS A 243 -22.60 -0.70 -9.12
CA CYS A 243 -23.52 -0.90 -10.24
C CYS A 243 -24.85 -0.15 -10.04
N LYS A 244 -25.42 -0.19 -8.82
CA LYS A 244 -26.68 0.51 -8.52
C LYS A 244 -26.54 2.03 -8.61
N ARG A 245 -25.39 2.58 -8.19
CA ARG A 245 -25.18 4.04 -8.10
C ARG A 245 -24.50 4.67 -9.31
N GLY A 246 -23.92 3.88 -10.21
CA GLY A 246 -23.12 4.40 -11.33
C GLY A 246 -21.85 5.13 -10.89
N ARG A 247 -21.30 4.79 -9.72
CA ARG A 247 -20.02 5.30 -9.18
C ARG A 247 -19.46 4.31 -8.16
N LEU A 248 -18.16 4.37 -7.88
CA LEU A 248 -17.56 3.52 -6.84
C LEU A 248 -18.21 3.81 -5.48
N ALA A 249 -18.82 2.78 -4.92
CA ALA A 249 -19.55 2.80 -3.66
C ALA A 249 -19.57 1.41 -3.03
N MET A 250 -19.87 1.34 -1.74
CA MET A 250 -20.05 0.09 -1.00
C MET A 250 -21.38 0.17 -0.28
N ASP A 251 -22.05 -0.99 -0.19
CA ASP A 251 -23.28 -1.15 0.57
C ASP A 251 -23.17 -0.57 1.99
N ALA A 252 -24.20 0.16 2.42
CA ALA A 252 -24.15 0.94 3.66
C ALA A 252 -24.08 0.06 4.91
N ASP A 253 -24.79 -1.07 4.91
CA ASP A 253 -24.85 -1.97 6.06
C ASP A 253 -23.51 -2.72 6.18
N ILE A 254 -22.95 -3.16 5.05
CA ILE A 254 -21.61 -3.76 5.01
C ILE A 254 -20.53 -2.75 5.43
N MET A 255 -20.65 -1.49 4.99
CA MET A 255 -19.71 -0.44 5.41
C MET A 255 -19.78 -0.17 6.92
N LEU A 256 -20.98 -0.21 7.50
CA LEU A 256 -21.17 -0.07 8.94
C LEU A 256 -20.57 -1.26 9.70
N ALA A 257 -20.82 -2.49 9.24
CA ALA A 257 -20.23 -3.70 9.81
C ALA A 257 -18.70 -3.67 9.74
N MET A 258 -18.12 -3.24 8.62
CA MET A 258 -16.67 -3.07 8.48
C MET A 258 -16.09 -2.02 9.42
N LYS A 259 -16.85 -0.95 9.72
CA LYS A 259 -16.44 0.05 10.70
C LYS A 259 -16.37 -0.56 12.10
N HIS A 260 -17.43 -1.26 12.53
CA HIS A 260 -17.45 -1.93 13.83
C HIS A 260 -16.40 -3.02 13.92
N PHE A 261 -16.17 -3.78 12.85
CA PHE A 261 -15.12 -4.78 12.76
C PHE A 261 -13.73 -4.17 12.96
N ARG A 262 -13.45 -3.02 12.35
CA ARG A 262 -12.21 -2.29 12.58
C ARG A 262 -12.05 -1.85 14.05
N GLU A 263 -13.12 -1.35 14.67
CA GLU A 263 -13.12 -0.92 16.07
C GLU A 263 -12.84 -2.10 17.01
N PHE A 264 -13.49 -3.24 16.78
CA PHE A 264 -13.25 -4.50 17.49
C PHE A 264 -11.78 -4.96 17.38
N MET A 265 -11.22 -5.00 16.16
CA MET A 265 -9.82 -5.36 15.95
C MET A 265 -8.87 -4.41 16.68
N PHE A 266 -9.21 -3.12 16.73
CA PHE A 266 -8.41 -2.13 17.44
C PHE A 266 -8.38 -2.36 18.94
N GLU A 267 -9.55 -2.60 19.54
CA GLU A 267 -9.66 -2.87 20.96
C GLU A 267 -9.00 -4.19 21.37
N ARG A 268 -9.22 -5.27 20.60
CA ARG A 268 -8.87 -6.63 21.01
C ARG A 268 -7.47 -7.07 20.57
N VAL A 269 -6.96 -6.50 19.48
CA VAL A 269 -5.70 -6.92 18.87
C VAL A 269 -4.63 -5.84 18.99
N TYR A 270 -4.92 -4.61 18.58
CA TYR A 270 -3.90 -3.56 18.50
C TYR A 270 -3.59 -2.86 19.84
N LEU A 271 -4.57 -2.72 20.75
CA LEU A 271 -4.41 -2.02 22.06
C LEU A 271 -3.95 -2.94 23.21
N ARG A 272 -3.32 -4.06 22.92
CA ARG A 272 -2.86 -4.98 23.96
C ARG A 272 -1.64 -4.43 24.72
N PRO A 273 -1.50 -4.68 26.03
CA PRO A 273 -0.35 -4.21 26.82
C PRO A 273 1.01 -4.63 26.24
N GLU A 274 1.11 -5.85 25.68
CA GLU A 274 2.33 -6.31 25.04
C GLU A 274 2.67 -5.49 23.79
N ALA A 275 1.65 -5.14 23.00
CA ALA A 275 1.79 -4.30 21.81
C ALA A 275 2.18 -2.86 22.18
N GLU A 276 1.64 -2.32 23.28
CA GLU A 276 2.00 -0.98 23.79
C GLU A 276 3.48 -0.92 24.21
N ALA A 277 3.96 -1.90 24.97
CA ALA A 277 5.35 -1.95 25.42
C ALA A 277 6.33 -2.01 24.23
N GLN A 278 5.96 -2.74 23.19
CA GLN A 278 6.74 -2.83 21.97
C GLN A 278 6.68 -1.56 21.13
N ALA A 279 5.50 -0.94 21.04
CA ALA A 279 5.32 0.34 20.37
C ALA A 279 6.16 1.43 21.05
N ALA A 280 6.21 1.47 22.38
CA ALA A 280 7.05 2.40 23.14
C ALA A 280 8.55 2.22 22.82
N ARG A 281 9.04 0.97 22.70
CA ARG A 281 10.42 0.70 22.29
C ARG A 281 10.69 1.15 20.86
N ALA A 282 9.80 0.82 19.92
CA ALA A 282 9.93 1.21 18.52
C ALA A 282 9.94 2.74 18.35
N ARG A 283 9.05 3.46 19.06
CA ARG A 283 9.06 4.93 19.11
C ARG A 283 10.38 5.47 19.64
N GLY A 284 10.90 4.90 20.73
CA GLY A 284 12.21 5.27 21.27
C GLY A 284 13.37 5.07 20.28
N VAL A 285 13.36 3.96 19.52
CA VAL A 285 14.33 3.71 18.45
C VAL A 285 14.25 4.80 17.36
N ILE A 286 13.04 5.13 16.91
CA ILE A 286 12.85 6.16 15.88
C ILE A 286 13.34 7.52 16.36
N HIS A 287 12.98 7.95 17.57
CA HIS A 287 13.43 9.24 18.11
C HIS A 287 14.95 9.32 18.21
N GLN A 288 15.59 8.30 18.77
CA GLN A 288 17.05 8.28 18.91
C GLN A 288 17.76 8.30 17.55
N LEU A 289 17.22 7.60 16.54
CA LEU A 289 17.75 7.67 15.18
C LEU A 289 17.61 9.07 14.58
N VAL A 290 16.42 9.69 14.70
CA VAL A 290 16.17 11.05 14.17
C VAL A 290 17.10 12.07 14.85
N GLU A 291 17.16 12.07 16.18
CA GLU A 291 17.99 13.00 16.96
C GLU A 291 19.49 12.84 16.64
N HIS A 292 19.97 11.60 16.54
CA HIS A 292 21.37 11.34 16.19
C HIS A 292 21.71 11.81 14.78
N LEU A 293 20.86 11.50 13.79
CA LEU A 293 21.09 11.85 12.39
C LEU A 293 20.96 13.36 12.15
N LEU A 294 20.14 14.07 12.94
CA LEU A 294 20.11 15.54 12.96
C LEU A 294 21.44 16.12 13.46
N ALA A 295 22.03 15.53 14.49
CA ALA A 295 23.32 15.96 15.02
C ALA A 295 24.51 15.55 14.12
N HIS A 296 24.35 14.49 13.31
CA HIS A 296 25.39 13.91 12.47
C HIS A 296 24.91 13.74 11.01
N PRO A 297 24.60 14.82 10.28
CA PRO A 297 24.02 14.75 8.94
C PRO A 297 24.92 14.06 7.91
N ASP A 298 26.24 13.99 8.16
CA ASP A 298 27.19 13.27 7.31
C ASP A 298 27.03 11.74 7.34
N GLU A 299 26.30 11.19 8.32
CA GLU A 299 25.94 9.77 8.36
C GLU A 299 24.74 9.42 7.46
N ILE A 300 24.02 10.43 6.96
CA ILE A 300 22.90 10.24 6.02
C ILE A 300 23.47 9.90 4.64
N PRO A 301 23.03 8.81 3.99
CA PRO A 301 23.50 8.47 2.64
C PRO A 301 23.20 9.57 1.61
N ASP A 302 24.12 9.79 0.68
CA ASP A 302 24.00 10.82 -0.39
C ASP A 302 22.67 10.80 -1.13
N SER A 303 22.08 9.61 -1.34
CA SER A 303 20.78 9.48 -2.01
C SER A 303 19.61 10.12 -1.26
N TYR A 304 19.78 10.44 0.02
CA TYR A 304 18.80 11.15 0.85
C TYR A 304 19.22 12.60 1.14
N ARG A 305 20.43 13.00 0.74
CA ARG A 305 20.96 14.36 0.95
C ARG A 305 20.53 15.31 -0.16
N ILE A 306 19.25 15.67 -0.17
CA ILE A 306 18.66 16.58 -1.17
C ILE A 306 18.98 18.03 -0.78
N VAL A 307 19.73 18.73 -1.63
CA VAL A 307 20.26 20.08 -1.35
C VAL A 307 19.16 21.09 -1.03
N GLU A 308 18.02 20.99 -1.70
CA GLU A 308 16.88 21.90 -1.56
C GLU A 308 15.98 21.58 -0.35
N ALA A 309 16.20 20.45 0.33
CA ALA A 309 15.40 20.04 1.47
C ALA A 309 16.03 20.46 2.80
N GLU A 310 15.21 20.91 3.75
CA GLU A 310 15.64 21.17 5.13
C GLU A 310 16.32 19.92 5.75
N PRO A 311 17.34 20.09 6.60
CA PRO A 311 18.06 18.96 7.21
C PRO A 311 17.13 17.96 7.91
N LEU A 312 16.10 18.45 8.61
CA LEU A 312 15.10 17.59 9.25
C LEU A 312 14.37 16.71 8.25
N THR A 313 13.93 17.27 7.11
CA THR A 313 13.25 16.51 6.06
C THR A 313 14.13 15.38 5.53
N GLN A 314 15.43 15.63 5.31
CA GLN A 314 16.37 14.61 4.85
C GLN A 314 16.53 13.46 5.87
N VAL A 315 16.56 13.79 7.16
CA VAL A 315 16.58 12.79 8.25
C VAL A 315 15.30 11.97 8.25
N LEU A 316 14.13 12.63 8.22
CA LEU A 316 12.83 11.94 8.22
C LEU A 316 12.68 11.04 6.98
N ASP A 317 13.11 11.51 5.80
CA ASP A 317 13.13 10.72 4.57
C ASP A 317 13.98 9.45 4.71
N TYR A 318 15.17 9.59 5.27
CA TYR A 318 16.08 8.46 5.46
C TYR A 318 15.53 7.47 6.48
N VAL A 319 15.04 7.93 7.64
CA VAL A 319 14.46 7.09 8.69
C VAL A 319 13.21 6.38 8.19
N ALA A 320 12.28 7.08 7.53
CA ALA A 320 11.09 6.47 6.92
C ALA A 320 11.46 5.42 5.85
N GLY A 321 12.56 5.66 5.13
CA GLY A 321 13.10 4.77 4.11
C GLY A 321 13.72 3.47 4.64
N MET A 322 13.98 3.33 5.94
CA MET A 322 14.60 2.13 6.50
C MET A 322 13.62 0.94 6.51
N THR A 323 14.18 -0.28 6.59
CA THR A 323 13.42 -1.49 6.96
C THR A 323 13.53 -1.70 8.47
N ASP A 324 12.64 -2.48 9.08
CA ASP A 324 12.62 -2.65 10.55
C ASP A 324 13.95 -3.19 11.07
N ARG A 325 14.46 -4.26 10.43
CA ARG A 325 15.75 -4.84 10.78
C ARG A 325 16.92 -3.87 10.58
N TYR A 326 16.86 -3.04 9.54
CA TYR A 326 17.92 -2.05 9.30
C TYR A 326 17.90 -0.96 10.37
N ALA A 327 16.73 -0.44 10.71
CA ALA A 327 16.56 0.57 11.77
C ALA A 327 17.08 0.03 13.12
N LEU A 328 16.69 -1.19 13.50
CA LEU A 328 17.16 -1.84 14.72
C LEU A 328 18.68 -2.06 14.72
N ASN A 329 19.25 -2.58 13.63
CA ASN A 329 20.70 -2.79 13.54
C ASN A 329 21.50 -1.49 13.58
N LEU A 330 20.99 -0.43 12.93
CA LEU A 330 21.61 0.89 12.96
C LEU A 330 21.57 1.47 14.37
N HIS A 331 20.42 1.37 15.02
CA HIS A 331 20.23 1.78 16.41
C HIS A 331 21.18 1.05 17.35
N ASP A 332 21.24 -0.28 17.28
CA ASP A 332 22.18 -1.09 18.07
C ASP A 332 23.64 -0.68 17.82
N ARG A 333 24.01 -0.39 16.58
CA ARG A 333 25.38 0.01 16.23
C ARG A 333 25.78 1.34 16.85
N LEU A 334 24.83 2.27 16.98
CA LEU A 334 25.03 3.64 17.46
C LEU A 334 24.95 3.74 18.99
N PHE A 335 24.00 3.05 19.62
CA PHE A 335 23.66 3.26 21.03
C PHE A 335 24.01 2.11 21.96
N ARG A 336 24.25 0.89 21.43
CA ARG A 336 24.62 -0.24 22.28
C ARG A 336 26.06 -0.06 22.77
N PRO A 337 26.31 -0.08 24.10
CA PRO A 337 27.66 0.08 24.63
C PRO A 337 28.60 -0.96 24.04
N ARG A 338 29.70 -0.53 23.42
CA ARG A 338 30.78 -1.43 23.01
C ARG A 338 31.73 -1.62 24.18
N GLY A 339 31.94 -2.87 24.61
CA GLY A 339 33.03 -3.21 25.53
C GLY A 339 32.69 -3.22 27.03
N LEU A 340 31.42 -3.28 27.42
CA LEU A 340 31.06 -3.76 28.77
C LEU A 340 31.00 -5.29 28.71
N VAL A 341 32.14 -5.92 29.05
CA VAL A 341 32.25 -7.34 29.41
C VAL A 341 31.94 -7.49 30.89
#